data_AF-A0A1B6KF31-F1
#
_entry.id   AF-A0A1B6KF31-F1
#
_cell.length_a   1.000
_cell.length_b   1.000
_cell.length_c   1.000
_cell.angle_alpha   90.00
_cell.angle_beta   90.00
_cell.angle_gamma   90.00
#
_symmetry.space_group_name_H-M   'P 1'
#
loop_
_entity.id
_entity.type
_entity.pdbx_description
1 polymer ?
#
loop_
_entity_poly.entity_id
_entity_poly.type
_entity_poly.pdbx_seq_one_letter_code
_entity_poly.pdbx_strand_id
1 'polypeptide(L)'
;ATPTPLRDKLSINPEDQMMDVADTPSAMRNYQHHVKEQLRAGLSTLPTPRNDYEIVVPEDEMDTEGRHTADQLRVEDQSDLDLRALQVALAQKEEELRRRSQVIQRSLPRPAEINIVLRPPNTEPPLTELQKAEELIKQEMITMLHYDALHNPLEAKRQANVL
;
A
#
# COMPACT_ATOMS: atom_id res chain seq x y z
N ALA A 1 11.65 17.19 10.54
CA ALA A 1 11.40 16.24 11.64
C ALA A 1 11.05 17.05 12.88
N THR A 2 9.79 17.03 13.28
CA THR A 2 9.27 17.70 14.48
C THR A 2 9.64 16.85 15.70
N PRO A 3 10.36 17.39 16.71
CA PRO A 3 10.75 16.62 17.88
C PRO A 3 9.51 16.26 18.70
N THR A 4 9.35 14.97 19.02
CA THR A 4 8.26 14.45 19.85
C THR A 4 8.56 14.73 21.33
N PRO A 5 7.70 15.43 22.08
CA PRO A 5 7.93 15.67 23.49
C PRO A 5 7.57 14.40 24.28
N LEU A 6 8.54 13.52 24.46
CA LEU A 6 8.49 12.50 25.51
C LEU A 6 8.71 13.19 26.84
N ARG A 7 7.73 13.05 27.74
CA ARG A 7 7.73 13.64 29.08
C ARG A 7 8.92 13.08 29.87
N ASP A 8 9.84 13.96 30.21
CA ASP A 8 11.01 13.64 31.02
C ASP A 8 10.58 13.25 32.44
N LYS A 9 10.55 11.95 32.71
CA LYS A 9 10.20 11.40 34.04
C LYS A 9 11.31 11.63 35.07
N LEU A 10 12.50 12.03 34.63
CA LEU A 10 13.70 12.16 35.46
C LEU A 10 14.20 13.62 35.55
N SER A 11 13.47 14.58 34.95
CA SER A 11 13.81 16.02 34.94
C SER A 11 15.28 16.31 34.63
N ILE A 12 15.86 15.51 33.75
CA ILE A 12 17.27 15.57 33.34
C ILE A 12 17.52 16.80 32.45
N ASN A 13 16.49 17.26 31.74
CA ASN A 13 16.55 18.45 30.90
C ASN A 13 15.66 19.58 31.49
N PRO A 14 16.23 20.63 32.11
CA PRO A 14 15.44 21.76 32.59
C PRO A 14 14.82 22.53 31.41
N GLU A 15 13.49 22.56 31.34
CA GLU A 15 12.69 23.22 30.30
C GLU A 15 13.01 24.73 30.19
N ASP A 16 13.44 25.34 31.30
CA ASP A 16 13.51 26.79 31.52
C ASP A 16 14.69 27.48 30.80
N GLN A 17 15.68 26.71 30.33
CA GLN A 17 16.91 27.25 29.75
C GLN A 17 16.89 27.33 28.21
N MET A 18 15.84 26.78 27.58
CA MET A 18 15.72 26.67 26.12
C MET A 18 15.07 27.90 25.46
N MET A 19 14.47 28.80 26.24
CA MET A 19 13.70 29.94 25.71
C MET A 19 14.55 31.19 25.38
N ASP A 20 15.82 31.27 25.81
CA ASP A 20 16.63 32.50 25.77
C ASP A 20 17.79 32.48 24.74
N VAL A 21 17.98 31.40 23.98
CA VAL A 21 19.20 31.19 23.15
C VAL A 21 18.91 31.12 21.63
N ALA A 22 17.78 31.67 21.17
CA ALA A 22 17.25 31.47 19.82
C ALA A 22 17.72 32.45 18.72
N ASP A 23 18.72 33.31 18.96
CA ASP A 23 19.06 34.37 18.01
C ASP A 23 20.12 34.01 16.95
N THR A 24 20.92 32.94 17.11
CA THR A 24 21.85 32.50 16.06
C THR A 24 22.04 30.98 15.99
N PRO A 25 22.20 30.40 14.78
CA PRO A 25 22.41 28.95 14.61
C PRO A 25 23.72 28.45 15.24
N SER A 26 24.73 29.32 15.38
CA SER A 26 25.97 28.99 16.09
C SER A 26 25.76 28.90 17.61
N ALA A 27 24.95 29.78 18.20
CA ALA A 27 24.63 29.73 19.63
C ALA A 27 23.84 28.47 19.98
N MET A 28 22.90 28.06 19.12
CA MET A 28 22.15 26.81 19.28
C MET A 28 23.06 25.57 19.34
N ARG A 29 24.09 25.51 18.47
CA ARG A 29 25.02 24.37 18.43
C ARG A 29 25.90 24.30 19.67
N ASN A 30 26.37 25.46 20.16
CA ASN A 30 27.17 25.55 21.37
C ASN A 30 26.34 25.16 22.61
N TYR A 31 25.08 25.60 22.67
CA TYR A 31 24.14 25.22 23.73
C TYR A 31 23.91 23.70 23.76
N GLN A 32 23.65 23.08 22.60
CA GLN A 32 23.49 21.62 22.51
C GLN A 32 24.75 20.87 22.96
N HIS A 33 25.93 21.40 22.66
CA HIS A 33 27.19 20.81 23.10
C HIS A 33 27.33 20.87 24.63
N HIS A 34 27.02 22.03 25.22
CA HIS A 34 27.06 22.24 26.66
C HIS A 34 26.10 21.31 27.42
N VAL A 35 24.84 21.22 26.96
CA VAL A 35 23.84 20.31 27.53
C VAL A 35 24.30 18.86 27.48
N LYS A 36 24.91 18.44 26.36
CA LYS A 36 25.42 17.07 26.20
C LYS A 36 26.59 16.77 27.13
N GLU A 37 27.49 17.72 27.34
CA GLU A 37 28.62 17.58 28.27
C GLU A 37 28.16 17.50 29.72
N GLN A 38 27.20 18.35 30.11
CA GLN A 38 26.59 18.32 31.44
C GLN A 38 25.90 16.98 31.71
N LEU A 39 25.14 16.47 30.74
CA LEU A 39 24.48 15.18 30.84
C LEU A 39 25.50 14.03 30.97
N ARG A 40 26.55 14.05 30.16
CA ARG A 40 27.61 13.04 30.20
C ARG A 40 28.31 13.03 31.56
N ALA A 41 28.59 14.20 32.12
CA ALA A 41 29.19 14.32 33.45
C ALA A 41 28.28 13.71 34.53
N GLY A 42 26.98 14.07 34.55
CA GLY A 42 26.02 13.52 35.51
C GLY A 42 25.85 12.00 35.39
N LEU A 43 25.71 11.48 34.18
CA LEU A 43 25.57 10.03 33.95
C LEU A 43 26.85 9.25 34.27
N SER A 44 28.02 9.86 34.13
CA SER A 44 29.31 9.20 34.45
C SER A 44 29.56 9.01 35.95
N THR A 45 28.85 9.76 36.80
CA THR A 45 28.93 9.61 38.26
C THR A 45 28.07 8.48 38.82
N LEU A 46 27.24 7.86 37.97
CA LEU A 46 26.37 6.78 38.41
C LEU A 46 27.18 5.49 38.61
N PRO A 47 26.94 4.74 39.71
CA PRO A 47 27.57 3.45 39.94
C PRO A 47 27.24 2.49 38.80
N THR A 48 28.15 1.53 38.54
CA THR A 48 27.95 0.53 37.47
C THR A 48 26.60 -0.17 37.67
N PRO A 49 25.74 -0.22 36.65
CA PRO A 49 24.44 -0.86 36.77
C PRO A 49 24.65 -2.33 37.08
N ARG A 50 24.25 -2.75 38.28
CA ARG A 50 24.20 -4.15 38.67
C ARG A 50 22.79 -4.65 38.40
N ASN A 51 22.62 -5.31 37.27
CA ASN A 51 21.36 -5.98 36.92
C ASN A 51 21.23 -7.29 37.71
N ASP A 52 21.27 -7.20 39.04
CA ASP A 52 21.16 -8.35 39.94
C ASP A 52 19.66 -8.62 40.19
N TYR A 53 18.97 -9.13 39.17
CA TYR A 53 17.59 -9.57 39.28
C TYR A 53 17.56 -11.10 39.37
N GLU A 54 17.19 -11.63 40.53
CA GLU A 54 16.82 -13.04 40.68
C GLU A 54 15.35 -13.17 40.29
N ILE A 55 15.10 -13.72 39.09
CA ILE A 55 13.74 -14.04 38.65
C ILE A 55 13.33 -15.30 39.42
N VAL A 56 12.77 -15.13 40.61
CA VAL A 56 12.10 -16.21 41.32
C VAL A 56 10.74 -16.40 40.68
N VAL A 57 10.66 -17.35 39.75
CA VAL A 57 9.36 -17.84 39.27
C VAL A 57 8.78 -18.70 40.38
N PRO A 58 7.61 -18.36 40.97
CA PRO A 58 6.94 -19.25 41.92
C PRO A 58 6.66 -20.60 41.26
N GLU A 59 6.94 -21.72 41.94
CA GLU A 59 6.75 -23.05 41.34
C GLU A 59 5.29 -23.30 40.90
N ASP A 60 4.32 -22.64 41.54
CA ASP A 60 2.89 -22.71 41.20
C ASP A 60 2.53 -22.10 39.82
N GLU A 61 3.39 -21.25 39.26
CA GLU A 61 3.17 -20.58 37.96
C GLU A 61 3.80 -21.35 36.78
N MET A 62 4.73 -22.29 37.04
CA MET A 62 5.38 -23.07 35.98
C MET A 62 4.46 -24.10 35.34
N ASP A 63 3.51 -24.66 36.10
CA ASP A 63 2.62 -25.73 35.62
C ASP A 63 1.38 -25.22 34.86
N THR A 64 1.08 -23.92 34.93
CA THR A 64 -0.12 -23.33 34.30
C THR A 64 0.17 -22.60 32.99
N GLU A 65 1.37 -22.05 32.82
CA GLU A 65 1.73 -21.22 31.65
C GLU A 65 2.34 -22.04 30.49
N GLY A 66 2.88 -23.23 30.74
CA GLY A 66 3.76 -23.92 29.79
C GLY A 66 3.11 -24.68 28.63
N ARG A 67 1.79 -24.90 28.62
CA ARG A 67 1.20 -25.89 27.68
C ARG A 67 -0.12 -25.53 27.00
N HIS A 68 -0.81 -24.47 27.41
CA HIS A 68 -2.19 -24.23 26.95
C HIS A 68 -2.47 -22.88 26.28
N THR A 69 -1.50 -21.97 26.15
CA THR A 69 -1.77 -20.61 25.64
C THR A 69 -0.94 -20.19 24.42
N ALA A 70 0.19 -20.84 24.13
CA ALA A 70 1.09 -20.43 23.05
C ALA A 70 0.55 -20.67 21.63
N ASP A 71 -0.33 -21.67 21.45
CA ASP A 71 -0.86 -22.06 20.13
C ASP A 71 -2.25 -21.46 19.84
N GLN A 72 -2.98 -21.01 20.86
CA GLN A 72 -4.34 -20.46 20.73
C GLN A 72 -4.41 -18.93 20.64
N LEU A 73 -3.28 -18.23 20.85
CA LEU A 73 -3.19 -16.76 20.81
C LEU A 73 -2.08 -16.26 19.89
N ARG A 74 -1.65 -17.03 18.87
CA ARG A 74 -0.88 -16.45 17.75
C ARG A 74 -1.84 -15.64 16.88
N VAL A 75 -2.06 -14.40 17.29
CA VAL A 75 -2.61 -13.36 16.41
C VAL A 75 -1.69 -13.29 15.20
N GLU A 76 -2.22 -13.56 14.00
CA GLU A 76 -1.45 -13.43 12.76
C GLU A 76 -0.88 -12.00 12.69
N ASP A 77 0.40 -11.87 12.35
CA ASP A 77 1.03 -10.56 12.19
C ASP A 77 0.28 -9.79 11.09
N GLN A 78 0.17 -8.46 11.22
CA GLN A 78 -0.53 -7.63 10.23
C GLN A 78 0.03 -7.84 8.81
N SER A 79 1.34 -8.11 8.69
CA SER A 79 1.99 -8.44 7.42
C SER A 79 1.42 -9.70 6.78
N ASP A 80 1.08 -10.72 7.55
CA ASP A 80 0.60 -12.00 7.04
C ASP A 80 -0.83 -11.86 6.51
N LEU A 81 -1.65 -11.07 7.20
CA LEU A 81 -3.00 -10.70 6.74
C LEU A 81 -2.93 -9.90 5.44
N ASP A 82 -2.05 -8.90 5.37
CA ASP A 82 -1.87 -8.07 4.18
C ASP A 82 -1.38 -8.91 2.98
N LEU A 83 -0.43 -9.83 3.21
CA LEU A 83 0.04 -10.76 2.17
C LEU A 83 -1.09 -11.65 1.65
N ARG A 84 -1.92 -12.21 2.54
CA ARG A 84 -3.09 -13.02 2.14
C ARG A 84 -4.08 -12.17 1.33
N ALA A 85 -4.38 -10.96 1.79
CA ALA A 85 -5.29 -10.06 1.09
C ALA A 85 -4.78 -9.68 -0.31
N LEU A 86 -3.49 -9.38 -0.43
CA LEU A 86 -2.84 -9.10 -1.72
C LEU A 86 -2.92 -10.31 -2.66
N GLN A 87 -2.66 -11.52 -2.17
CA GLN A 87 -2.77 -12.74 -2.99
C GLN A 87 -4.19 -12.95 -3.51
N VAL A 88 -5.20 -12.77 -2.67
CA VAL A 88 -6.61 -12.87 -3.07
C VAL A 88 -6.95 -11.80 -4.12
N ALA A 89 -6.53 -10.56 -3.91
CA ALA A 89 -6.77 -9.48 -4.86
C ALA A 89 -6.07 -9.71 -6.21
N LEU A 90 -4.84 -10.27 -6.20
CA LEU A 90 -4.12 -10.62 -7.43
C LEU A 90 -4.80 -11.76 -8.18
N ALA A 91 -5.24 -12.81 -7.48
CA ALA A 91 -5.98 -13.92 -8.08
C ALA A 91 -7.29 -13.46 -8.73
N GLN A 92 -8.05 -12.59 -8.04
CA GLN A 92 -9.27 -11.99 -8.59
C GLN A 92 -8.98 -11.18 -9.85
N LYS A 93 -7.94 -10.34 -9.84
CA LYS A 93 -7.51 -9.58 -11.02
C LYS A 93 -7.10 -10.48 -12.18
N GLU A 94 -6.42 -11.60 -11.91
CA GLU A 94 -6.05 -12.57 -12.94
C GLU A 94 -7.27 -13.24 -13.55
N GLU A 95 -8.24 -13.68 -12.74
CA GLU A 95 -9.49 -14.25 -13.23
C GLU A 95 -10.29 -13.25 -14.08
N GLU A 96 -10.39 -12.00 -13.62
CA GLU A 96 -11.01 -10.93 -14.39
C GLU A 96 -10.30 -10.73 -15.73
N LEU A 97 -8.97 -10.64 -15.73
CA LEU A 97 -8.17 -10.48 -16.95
C LEU A 97 -8.37 -11.66 -17.91
N ARG A 98 -8.46 -12.90 -17.40
CA ARG A 98 -8.72 -14.09 -18.21
C ARG A 98 -10.09 -14.11 -18.85
N ARG A 99 -11.09 -13.45 -18.25
CA ARG A 99 -12.43 -13.28 -18.83
C ARG A 99 -12.50 -12.17 -19.88
N ARG A 100 -11.52 -11.26 -19.93
CA ARG A 100 -11.44 -10.18 -20.93
C ARG A 100 -10.98 -10.69 -22.29
N SER A 101 -11.09 -9.84 -23.30
CA SER A 101 -10.66 -10.15 -24.67
C SER A 101 -9.15 -10.41 -24.76
N GLN A 102 -8.75 -11.25 -25.73
CA GLN A 102 -7.34 -11.61 -25.94
C GLN A 102 -6.44 -10.40 -26.24
N VAL A 103 -7.01 -9.35 -26.83
CA VAL A 103 -6.30 -8.09 -27.12
C VAL A 103 -5.88 -7.41 -25.82
N ILE A 104 -6.76 -7.38 -24.80
CA ILE A 104 -6.44 -6.86 -23.47
C ILE A 104 -5.42 -7.77 -22.77
N GLN A 105 -5.63 -9.08 -22.82
CA GLN A 105 -4.73 -10.04 -22.15
C GLN A 105 -3.29 -9.93 -22.65
N ARG A 106 -3.11 -9.69 -23.95
CA ARG A 106 -1.79 -9.59 -24.59
C ARG A 106 -1.29 -8.15 -24.71
N SER A 107 -2.01 -7.18 -24.12
CA SER A 107 -1.67 -5.75 -24.20
C SER A 107 -1.43 -5.25 -25.64
N LEU A 108 -2.24 -5.74 -26.58
CA LEU A 108 -2.13 -5.38 -27.99
C LEU A 108 -2.82 -4.03 -28.28
N PRO A 109 -2.38 -3.29 -29.30
CA PRO A 109 -3.00 -2.02 -29.67
C PRO A 109 -4.46 -2.25 -30.11
N ARG A 110 -5.35 -1.38 -29.64
CA ARG A 110 -6.78 -1.39 -29.98
C ARG A 110 -7.12 -0.24 -30.93
N PRO A 111 -8.14 -0.40 -31.78
CA PRO A 111 -8.61 0.69 -32.63
C PRO A 111 -9.18 1.83 -31.76
N ALA A 112 -8.85 3.08 -32.12
CA ALA A 112 -9.38 4.26 -31.45
C ALA A 112 -10.87 4.50 -31.76
N GLU A 113 -11.28 4.13 -32.97
CA GLU A 113 -12.65 4.27 -33.46
C GLU A 113 -13.13 2.90 -33.96
N ILE A 114 -14.37 2.54 -33.62
CA ILE A 114 -14.99 1.28 -34.02
C ILE A 114 -15.95 1.58 -35.17
N ASN A 115 -15.70 0.98 -36.34
CA ASN A 115 -16.59 1.11 -37.48
C ASN A 115 -17.84 0.24 -37.32
N ILE A 116 -18.99 0.87 -37.11
CA ILE A 116 -20.29 0.20 -36.98
C ILE A 116 -20.93 0.17 -38.37
N VAL A 117 -20.68 -0.90 -39.13
CA VAL A 117 -21.32 -1.12 -40.44
C VAL A 117 -22.20 -2.36 -40.34
N LEU A 118 -23.46 -2.14 -39.98
CA LEU A 118 -24.51 -3.15 -39.95
C LEU A 118 -25.51 -2.91 -41.07
N ARG A 119 -25.98 -3.98 -41.70
CA ARG A 119 -27.04 -3.88 -42.70
C ARG A 119 -28.39 -3.70 -42.01
N PRO A 120 -29.28 -2.82 -42.51
CA PRO A 120 -30.61 -2.67 -41.95
C PRO A 120 -31.42 -3.99 -42.03
N PRO A 121 -32.22 -4.30 -41.00
CA PRO A 121 -32.98 -5.56 -40.92
C PRO A 121 -34.03 -5.70 -42.04
N ASN A 122 -34.57 -4.58 -42.53
CA ASN A 122 -35.58 -4.54 -43.58
C ASN A 122 -34.95 -4.25 -44.96
N THR A 123 -34.04 -5.10 -45.40
CA THR A 123 -33.48 -5.02 -46.75
C THR A 123 -34.33 -5.83 -47.73
N GLU A 124 -34.68 -5.25 -48.89
CA GLU A 124 -35.29 -5.97 -50.02
C GLU A 124 -34.25 -6.14 -51.14
N PRO A 125 -33.98 -7.37 -51.63
CA PRO A 125 -34.53 -8.66 -51.22
C PRO A 125 -34.09 -9.10 -49.80
N PRO A 126 -34.86 -9.99 -49.14
CA PRO A 126 -34.55 -10.45 -47.79
C PRO A 126 -33.18 -11.14 -47.74
N LEU A 127 -32.49 -10.96 -46.62
CA LEU A 127 -31.15 -11.51 -46.43
C LEU A 127 -31.16 -13.04 -46.45
N THR A 128 -30.11 -13.60 -47.04
CA THR A 128 -29.87 -15.04 -46.95
C THR A 128 -29.57 -15.43 -45.50
N GLU A 129 -29.82 -16.69 -45.12
CA GLU A 129 -29.53 -17.17 -43.76
C GLU A 129 -28.07 -16.95 -43.36
N LEU A 130 -27.14 -17.10 -44.31
CA LEU A 130 -25.72 -16.81 -44.10
C LEU A 130 -25.48 -15.33 -43.78
N GLN A 131 -26.11 -14.42 -44.53
CA GLN A 131 -26.01 -12.98 -44.29
C GLN A 131 -26.61 -12.58 -42.94
N LYS A 132 -27.74 -13.19 -42.54
CA LYS A 132 -28.31 -12.95 -41.20
C LYS A 132 -27.35 -13.38 -40.10
N ALA A 133 -26.73 -14.56 -40.24
CA ALA A 133 -25.73 -15.03 -39.30
C ALA A 133 -24.50 -14.10 -39.24
N GLU A 134 -24.03 -13.60 -40.38
CA GLU A 134 -22.95 -12.60 -40.43
C GLU A 134 -23.30 -11.32 -39.69
N GLU A 135 -24.51 -10.78 -39.85
CA GLU A 135 -24.95 -9.57 -39.15
C GLU A 135 -25.06 -9.80 -37.63
N LEU A 136 -25.54 -10.97 -37.18
CA LEU A 136 -25.57 -11.32 -35.76
C LEU A 136 -24.15 -11.38 -35.16
N ILE A 137 -23.20 -11.98 -35.88
CA ILE A 137 -21.80 -12.04 -35.43
C ILE A 137 -21.20 -10.63 -35.38
N LYS A 138 -21.47 -9.77 -36.36
CA LYS A 138 -20.99 -8.37 -36.35
C LYS A 138 -21.55 -7.60 -35.17
N GLN A 139 -22.85 -7.76 -34.87
CA GLN A 139 -23.49 -7.08 -33.75
C GLN A 139 -22.85 -7.46 -32.41
N GLU A 140 -22.61 -8.75 -32.17
CA GLU A 140 -21.93 -9.23 -30.97
C GLU A 140 -20.48 -8.73 -30.90
N MET A 141 -19.74 -8.78 -32.02
CA MET A 141 -18.38 -8.27 -32.09
C MET A 141 -18.29 -6.78 -31.76
N ILE A 142 -19.18 -5.97 -32.33
CA ILE A 142 -19.27 -4.53 -32.06
C ILE A 142 -19.57 -4.30 -30.58
N THR A 143 -20.48 -5.08 -29.99
CA THR A 143 -20.82 -5.00 -28.56
C THR A 143 -19.61 -5.30 -27.67
N MET A 144 -18.85 -6.35 -27.97
CA MET A 144 -17.60 -6.64 -27.24
C MET A 144 -16.56 -5.52 -27.38
N LEU A 145 -16.36 -5.00 -28.59
CA LEU A 145 -15.39 -3.91 -28.82
C LEU A 145 -15.77 -2.65 -28.04
N HIS A 146 -17.06 -2.31 -27.97
CA HIS A 146 -17.54 -1.17 -27.16
C HIS A 146 -17.35 -1.41 -25.66
N TYR A 147 -17.64 -2.63 -25.18
CA TYR A 147 -17.38 -2.99 -23.79
C TYR A 147 -15.90 -2.80 -23.42
N ASP A 148 -14.99 -3.27 -24.28
CA ASP A 148 -13.55 -3.11 -24.09
C ASP A 148 -13.10 -1.66 -24.11
N ALA A 149 -13.68 -0.83 -24.98
CA ALA A 149 -13.37 0.60 -25.07
C ALA A 149 -13.83 1.38 -23.82
N LEU A 150 -14.98 1.03 -23.24
CA LEU A 150 -15.51 1.68 -22.02
C LEU A 150 -14.73 1.28 -20.76
N HIS A 151 -14.42 0.00 -20.60
CA HIS A 151 -13.77 -0.51 -19.38
C HIS A 151 -12.26 -0.31 -19.39
N ASN A 152 -11.66 -0.19 -20.56
CA ASN A 152 -10.24 0.04 -20.72
C ASN A 152 -10.06 1.14 -21.77
N PRO A 153 -10.31 2.43 -21.44
CA PRO A 153 -10.10 3.51 -22.40
C PRO A 153 -8.64 3.52 -22.86
N LEU A 154 -8.42 3.76 -24.14
CA LEU A 154 -7.07 4.07 -24.63
C LEU A 154 -6.69 5.44 -24.06
N GLU A 155 -5.54 5.54 -23.43
CA GLU A 155 -4.93 6.84 -23.18
C GLU A 155 -4.63 7.44 -24.56
N ALA A 156 -5.54 8.28 -25.06
CA ALA A 156 -5.32 9.04 -26.28
C ALA A 156 -3.94 9.69 -26.16
N LYS A 157 -3.07 9.49 -27.16
CA LYS A 157 -1.71 10.04 -27.21
C LYS A 157 -1.69 11.45 -26.61
N ARG A 158 -1.26 11.56 -25.35
CA ARG A 158 -0.99 12.83 -24.65
C ARG A 158 0.25 13.54 -25.23
N GLN A 159 0.64 13.17 -26.45
CA GLN A 159 1.89 13.49 -27.13
C GLN A 159 1.64 13.63 -28.65
N ALA A 160 0.73 14.51 -29.04
CA ALA A 160 0.63 14.98 -30.43
C ALA A 160 0.54 16.51 -30.55
N ASN A 161 0.76 17.26 -29.45
CA ASN A 161 0.89 18.72 -29.46
C ASN A 161 1.95 19.13 -28.43
N VAL A 162 3.21 18.82 -28.73
CA VAL A 162 4.36 19.61 -28.27
C VAL A 162 5.24 19.76 -29.50
N LEU A 163 4.93 20.76 -30.32
CA LEU A 163 5.84 21.43 -31.24
C LEU A 163 5.73 22.92 -30.95
#